data_AF-A0A0Q8JHC2-F1
#
_entry.id   AF-A0A0Q8JHC2-F1
#
_cell.length_a   1.000
_cell.length_b   1.000
_cell.length_c   1.000
_cell.angle_alpha   90.00
_cell.angle_beta   90.00
_cell.angle_gamma   90.00
#
_symmetry.space_group_name_H-M   'P 1'
#
loop_
_entity.id
_entity.type
_entity.pdbx_description
1 polymer ?
#
loop_
_entity_poly.entity_id
_entity_poly.type
_entity_poly.pdbx_seq_one_letter_code
_entity_poly.pdbx_strand_id
1 'polypeptide(L)'
;MHESKFGFEYHGSDLQPIRPLVWVVTAAQLAGGVLGYTELSMPDAFDRIWTGGAMASLPGYLAGCALQALMRPGSFPAHRVMLLRLGLLAALVSVAGAVKYWWNQY
;
A
#
# COMPACT_ATOMS: atom_id res chain seq x y z
N MET A 1 3.55 -13.99 -21.58
CA MET A 1 3.24 -12.57 -21.83
C MET A 1 2.53 -12.49 -23.16
N HIS A 2 1.23 -12.20 -23.16
CA HIS A 2 0.47 -11.98 -24.40
C HIS A 2 0.27 -10.47 -24.55
N GLU A 3 0.91 -9.88 -25.57
CA GLU A 3 0.67 -8.48 -25.92
C GLU A 3 -0.64 -8.37 -26.70
N SER A 4 -1.65 -7.79 -26.07
CA SER A 4 -2.89 -7.35 -26.72
C SER A 4 -2.73 -5.91 -27.23
N LYS A 5 -3.28 -5.64 -28.41
CA LYS A 5 -3.25 -4.34 -29.11
C LYS A 5 -3.90 -3.17 -28.33
N PHE A 6 -4.59 -3.45 -27.21
CA PHE A 6 -5.30 -2.45 -26.40
C PHE A 6 -4.74 -2.23 -24.98
N GLY A 7 -3.57 -2.79 -24.66
CA GLY A 7 -2.91 -2.54 -23.37
C GLY A 7 -3.38 -3.51 -22.28
N PHE A 8 -2.42 -4.37 -21.88
CA PHE A 8 -2.36 -5.14 -20.63
C PHE A 8 -3.68 -5.72 -20.09
N GLU A 9 -4.04 -6.93 -20.55
CA GLU A 9 -4.94 -7.81 -19.79
C GLU A 9 -4.16 -8.42 -18.63
N TYR A 10 -4.55 -8.09 -17.39
CA TYR A 10 -4.02 -8.73 -16.19
C TYR A 10 -4.97 -9.83 -15.74
N HIS A 11 -4.50 -11.08 -15.71
CA HIS A 11 -5.24 -12.16 -15.07
C HIS A 11 -4.87 -12.27 -13.58
N GLY A 12 -5.78 -12.83 -12.77
CA GLY A 12 -5.50 -13.10 -11.34
C GLY A 12 -4.27 -14.00 -11.12
N SER A 13 -3.87 -14.78 -12.13
CA SER A 13 -2.61 -15.53 -12.16
C SER A 13 -1.37 -14.64 -12.24
N ASP A 14 -1.46 -13.46 -12.85
CA ASP A 14 -0.36 -12.50 -12.99
C ASP A 14 -0.12 -11.71 -11.70
N LEU A 15 -1.07 -11.75 -10.76
CA LEU A 15 -0.90 -11.21 -9.40
C LEU A 15 -0.20 -12.19 -8.45
N GLN A 16 -0.05 -13.47 -8.83
CA GLN A 16 0.67 -14.46 -8.01
C GLN A 16 2.08 -14.03 -7.56
N PRO A 17 2.88 -13.28 -8.34
CA PRO A 17 4.20 -12.82 -7.92
C PRO A 17 4.16 -11.84 -6.74
N ILE A 18 3.11 -11.01 -6.64
CA ILE A 18 3.00 -9.91 -5.67
C ILE A 18 1.97 -10.12 -4.56
N ARG A 19 1.35 -11.32 -4.48
CA ARG A 19 0.43 -11.66 -3.38
C ARG A 19 0.99 -11.34 -1.98
N PRO A 20 2.26 -11.67 -1.64
CA PRO A 20 2.81 -11.36 -0.32
C PRO A 20 2.80 -9.85 -0.04
N LEU A 21 3.19 -9.04 -1.02
CA LEU A 21 3.17 -7.57 -0.91
C LEU A 21 1.76 -7.06 -0.65
N VAL A 22 0.76 -7.53 -1.42
CA VAL A 22 -0.64 -7.13 -1.25
C VAL A 22 -1.13 -7.47 0.16
N TRP A 23 -0.90 -8.70 0.62
CA TRP A 23 -1.33 -9.12 1.97
C TRP A 23 -0.69 -8.29 3.07
N VAL A 24 0.61 -8.00 2.98
CA VAL A 24 1.31 -7.18 3.97
C VAL A 24 0.80 -5.74 3.96
N VAL A 25 0.59 -5.15 2.78
CA VAL A 25 0.04 -3.80 2.66
C VAL A 25 -1.36 -3.73 3.25
N THR A 26 -2.24 -4.68 2.91
CA THR A 26 -3.61 -4.72 3.46
C THR A 26 -3.59 -4.91 4.98
N ALA A 27 -2.77 -5.83 5.50
CA ALA A 27 -2.64 -6.03 6.94
C ALA A 27 -2.12 -4.77 7.65
N ALA A 28 -1.13 -4.09 7.05
CA ALA A 28 -0.60 -2.83 7.59
C ALA A 28 -1.65 -1.71 7.55
N GLN A 29 -2.44 -1.58 6.49
CA GLN A 29 -3.52 -0.60 6.40
C GLN A 29 -4.61 -0.86 7.44
N LEU A 30 -4.99 -2.12 7.67
CA LEU A 30 -5.94 -2.49 8.72
C LEU A 30 -5.39 -2.18 10.11
N ALA A 31 -4.14 -2.55 10.39
CA ALA A 31 -3.48 -2.23 11.66
C ALA A 31 -3.36 -0.71 11.86
N GLY A 32 -2.97 0.02 10.82
CA GLY A 32 -2.92 1.47 10.79
C GLY A 32 -4.29 2.10 11.03
N GLY A 33 -5.36 1.54 10.45
CA GLY A 33 -6.73 2.01 10.67
C GLY A 33 -7.19 1.80 12.12
N VAL A 34 -6.85 0.65 12.72
CA VAL A 34 -7.12 0.37 14.14
C VAL A 34 -6.35 1.36 15.03
N LEU A 35 -5.05 1.56 14.79
CA LEU A 35 -4.25 2.55 15.52
C LEU A 35 -4.76 3.97 15.30
N GLY A 36 -5.20 4.30 14.09
CA GLY A 36 -5.81 5.59 13.77
C GLY A 36 -7.06 5.84 14.61
N TYR A 37 -7.92 4.83 14.72
CA TYR A 37 -9.13 4.87 15.53
C TYR A 37 -8.87 5.01 17.02
N THR A 38 -7.76 4.49 17.57
CA THR A 38 -7.46 4.63 19.00
C THR A 38 -6.67 5.91 19.31
N GLU A 39 -5.68 6.25 18.49
CA GLU A 39 -4.67 7.27 18.82
C GLU A 39 -4.96 8.66 18.21
N LEU A 40 -5.58 8.76 17.02
CA LEU A 40 -5.71 10.07 16.36
C LEU A 40 -6.84 10.88 16.97
N SER A 41 -6.58 12.12 17.38
CA SER A 41 -7.61 13.03 17.87
C SER A 41 -8.30 13.73 16.69
N MET A 42 -9.30 13.08 16.10
CA MET A 42 -10.17 13.66 15.07
C MET A 42 -11.65 13.41 15.42
N PRO A 43 -12.58 14.30 15.03
CA PRO A 43 -13.98 14.21 15.43
C PRO A 43 -14.73 13.05 14.75
N ASP A 44 -14.39 12.72 13.51
CA ASP A 44 -15.06 11.68 12.74
C ASP A 44 -14.30 10.34 12.79
N ALA A 45 -15.02 9.25 13.10
CA ALA A 45 -14.43 7.92 13.26
C ALA A 45 -13.89 7.36 11.94
N PHE A 46 -14.57 7.62 10.83
CA PHE A 46 -14.13 7.19 9.51
C PHE A 46 -12.84 7.92 9.13
N ASP A 47 -12.74 9.22 9.41
CA ASP A 47 -11.53 10.01 9.17
C ASP A 47 -10.32 9.51 9.94
N ARG A 48 -10.50 9.09 11.20
CA ARG A 48 -9.44 8.47 12.01
C ARG A 48 -8.93 7.18 11.39
N ILE A 49 -9.84 6.27 11.05
CA ILE A 49 -9.52 4.97 10.45
C ILE A 49 -8.85 5.17 9.09
N TRP A 50 -9.43 6.00 8.24
CA TRP A 50 -8.90 6.31 6.92
C TRP A 50 -7.49 6.90 7.01
N THR A 51 -7.29 7.87 7.89
CA THR A 51 -5.98 8.55 8.03
C THR A 51 -4.92 7.61 8.56
N GLY A 52 -5.24 6.81 9.58
CA GLY A 52 -4.31 5.81 10.11
C GLY A 52 -3.94 4.74 9.06
N GLY A 53 -4.92 4.22 8.32
CA GLY A 53 -4.68 3.27 7.24
C GLY A 53 -3.87 3.87 6.09
N ALA A 54 -4.16 5.13 5.72
CA ALA A 54 -3.41 5.85 4.71
C ALA A 54 -1.94 6.02 5.11
N MET A 55 -1.67 6.49 6.34
CA MET A 55 -0.31 6.66 6.88
C MET A 55 0.46 5.33 6.96
N ALA A 56 -0.23 4.20 7.17
CA ALA A 56 0.39 2.88 7.20
C ALA A 56 0.67 2.27 5.81
N SER A 57 0.20 2.88 4.72
CA SER A 57 0.33 2.33 3.36
C SER A 57 1.79 2.22 2.89
N LEU A 58 2.59 3.29 3.06
CA LEU A 58 4.01 3.30 2.72
C LEU A 58 4.86 2.35 3.57
N PRO A 59 4.80 2.37 4.92
CA PRO A 59 5.56 1.41 5.72
C PRO A 59 5.11 -0.04 5.46
N GLY A 60 3.82 -0.28 5.23
CA GLY A 60 3.30 -1.57 4.79
C GLY A 60 3.87 -2.02 3.45
N TYR A 61 3.96 -1.12 2.47
CA TYR A 61 4.56 -1.38 1.17
C TYR A 61 6.05 -1.75 1.30
N LEU A 62 6.82 -1.01 2.10
CA LEU A 62 8.23 -1.28 2.33
C LEU A 62 8.44 -2.64 3.02
N ALA A 63 7.63 -2.95 4.05
CA ALA A 63 7.65 -4.24 4.73
C ALA A 63 7.28 -5.39 3.79
N GLY A 64 6.26 -5.20 2.95
CA GLY A 64 5.85 -6.19 1.96
C GLY A 64 6.91 -6.42 0.88
N CYS A 65 7.63 -5.38 0.48
CA CYS A 65 8.78 -5.50 -0.42
C CYS A 65 9.92 -6.29 0.23
N ALA A 66 10.27 -5.98 1.49
CA ALA A 66 11.29 -6.72 2.23
C ALA A 66 10.92 -8.20 2.35
N LEU A 67 9.68 -8.51 2.73
CA LEU A 67 9.19 -9.89 2.82
C LEU A 67 9.20 -10.59 1.45
N GLN A 68 8.76 -9.90 0.40
CA GLN A 68 8.77 -10.47 -0.95
C GLN A 68 10.21 -10.74 -1.44
N ALA A 69 11.16 -9.87 -1.12
CA ALA A 69 12.57 -10.07 -1.45
C ALA A 69 13.15 -11.30 -0.73
N LEU A 70 12.73 -11.56 0.52
CA LEU A 70 13.12 -12.74 1.28
C LEU A 70 12.47 -14.03 0.77
N MET A 71 11.17 -14.00 0.47
CA MET A 71 10.42 -15.20 0.05
C MET A 71 10.65 -15.58 -1.41
N ARG A 72 10.93 -14.60 -2.28
CA ARG A 72 11.05 -14.77 -3.74
C ARG A 72 12.17 -13.91 -4.31
N PRO A 73 13.44 -14.26 -4.00
CA PRO A 73 14.60 -13.58 -4.57
C PRO A 73 14.56 -13.65 -6.10
N GLY A 74 14.81 -12.51 -6.77
CA GLY A 74 14.77 -12.40 -8.23
C GLY A 74 13.41 -12.01 -8.85
N SER A 75 12.34 -11.87 -8.05
CA SER A 75 11.03 -11.42 -8.56
C SER A 75 10.97 -9.91 -8.89
N PHE A 76 11.89 -9.12 -8.30
CA PHE A 76 11.92 -7.65 -8.40
C PHE A 76 12.26 -7.14 -9.80
N PRO A 77 13.32 -7.62 -10.49
CA PRO A 77 13.63 -7.18 -11.85
C PRO A 77 12.49 -7.44 -12.83
N ALA A 78 11.80 -8.59 -12.69
CA ALA A 78 10.68 -8.97 -13.55
C ALA A 78 9.45 -8.06 -13.39
N HIS A 79 9.28 -7.39 -12.24
CA HIS A 79 8.10 -6.59 -11.91
C HIS A 79 8.44 -5.14 -11.51
N ARG A 80 9.62 -4.65 -11.88
CA ARG A 80 10.16 -3.36 -11.41
C ARG A 80 9.19 -2.19 -11.64
N VAL A 81 8.60 -2.10 -12.82
CA VAL A 81 7.67 -1.00 -13.16
C VAL A 81 6.40 -1.05 -12.29
N MET A 82 5.88 -2.25 -12.04
CA MET A 82 4.69 -2.44 -11.20
C MET A 82 4.99 -2.09 -9.75
N LEU A 83 6.12 -2.55 -9.21
CA LEU A 83 6.56 -2.20 -7.85
C LEU A 83 6.72 -0.69 -7.70
N LEU A 84 7.38 -0.01 -8.65
CA LEU A 84 7.53 1.45 -8.62
C LEU A 84 6.18 2.18 -8.61
N ARG A 85 5.21 1.76 -9.45
CA ARG A 85 3.86 2.34 -9.48
C ARG A 85 3.13 2.12 -8.16
N LEU A 86 3.19 0.92 -7.60
CA LEU A 86 2.58 0.61 -6.30
C LEU A 86 3.24 1.39 -5.16
N GLY A 87 4.56 1.55 -5.19
CA GLY A 87 5.31 2.36 -4.22
C GLY A 87 4.96 3.84 -4.31
N LEU A 88 4.80 4.37 -5.53
CA LEU A 88 4.36 5.76 -5.74
C LEU A 88 2.95 5.97 -5.21
N LEU A 89 2.02 5.05 -5.49
CA LEU A 89 0.66 5.11 -4.95
C LEU A 89 0.66 5.03 -3.42
N ALA A 90 1.43 4.11 -2.84
CA ALA A 90 1.56 3.98 -1.38
C ALA A 90 2.11 5.27 -0.75
N ALA A 91 3.13 5.88 -1.36
CA ALA A 91 3.69 7.15 -0.91
C ALA A 91 2.67 8.29 -1.00
N LEU A 92 1.97 8.43 -2.13
CA LEU A 92 0.95 9.47 -2.31
C LEU A 92 -0.19 9.34 -1.30
N VAL A 93 -0.69 8.12 -1.07
CA VAL A 93 -1.75 7.86 -0.09
C VAL A 93 -1.27 8.17 1.32
N SER A 94 -0.06 7.76 1.71
CA SER A 94 0.49 8.07 3.03
C SER A 94 0.72 9.57 3.24
N VAL A 95 1.20 10.28 2.22
CA VAL A 95 1.35 11.74 2.26
C VAL A 95 -0.02 12.40 2.38
N ALA A 96 -1.02 11.99 1.61
CA ALA A 96 -2.37 12.53 1.70
C ALA A 96 -2.98 12.34 3.10
N GLY A 97 -2.77 11.17 3.72
CA GLY A 97 -3.15 10.92 5.11
C GLY A 97 -2.44 11.86 6.09
N ALA A 98 -1.13 12.02 5.96
CA ALA A 98 -0.34 12.91 6.82
C ALA A 98 -0.75 14.39 6.68
N VAL A 99 -1.00 14.85 5.44
CA VAL A 99 -1.48 16.21 5.16
C VAL A 99 -2.86 16.43 5.76
N LYS A 100 -3.78 15.49 5.59
CA LYS A 100 -5.11 15.55 6.22
C LYS A 100 -5.01 15.62 7.73
N TYR A 101 -4.15 14.79 8.33
CA TYR A 101 -3.90 14.84 9.77
C TYR A 101 -3.42 16.22 10.21
N TRP A 102 -2.41 16.75 9.52
CA TRP A 102 -1.84 18.06 9.84
C TRP A 102 -2.85 19.19 9.71
N TRP A 103 -3.67 19.20 8.64
CA TRP A 103 -4.70 20.22 8.43
C TRP A 103 -5.76 20.23 9.53
N ASN A 104 -6.14 19.07 10.06
CA ASN A 104 -7.14 18.96 11.13
C ASN A 104 -6.63 19.39 12.52
N GLN A 105 -5.34 19.73 12.66
CA GLN A 105 -4.77 20.23 13.91
C GLN A 105 -4.84 21.77 14.05
N TYR A 106 -5.24 22.47 12.99
CA TYR A 106 -5.34 23.94 12.93
C TYR A 106 -6.78 24.39 12.68
#